data_AF-E5B1Q6-F1
#
_entry.id   AF-E5B1Q6-F1
#
_cell.length_a   1.000
_cell.length_b   1.000
_cell.length_c   1.000
_cell.angle_alpha   90.00
_cell.angle_beta   90.00
_cell.angle_gamma   90.00
#
_symmetry.space_group_name_H-M   'P 1'
#
loop_
_entity.id
_entity.type
_entity.pdbx_description
1 polymer ?
#
loop_
_entity_poly.entity_id
_entity_poly.type
_entity_poly.pdbx_seq_one_letter_code
_entity_poly.pdbx_strand_id
1 'polypeptide(L)'
;MNKININELNCFITVYFGQDCDLIDDSPEIEPKIDAYIADTHFALQYGLIADIDLFLEESDNLEADFRERYDSDFAPELWGTTAGAFLSLVREKVSKALQDKGH
;
A
#
# COMPACT_ATOMS: atom_id res chain seq x y z
N MET A 1 -12.73 8.12 -11.31
CA MET A 1 -11.41 8.72 -10.98
C MET A 1 -10.64 9.17 -12.24
N ASN A 2 -9.93 10.31 -12.21
CA ASN A 2 -8.95 10.65 -13.25
C ASN A 2 -7.88 9.55 -13.32
N LYS A 3 -7.26 9.30 -14.48
CA LYS A 3 -6.14 8.33 -14.59
C LYS A 3 -4.89 8.92 -13.92
N ILE A 4 -4.87 8.94 -12.60
CA ILE A 4 -3.69 9.25 -11.80
C ILE A 4 -2.67 8.11 -11.97
N ASN A 5 -1.40 8.49 -12.14
CA ASN A 5 -0.32 7.54 -12.29
C ASN A 5 0.27 7.24 -10.91
N ILE A 6 -0.11 6.08 -10.37
CA ILE A 6 0.27 5.59 -9.04
C ILE A 6 0.88 4.19 -9.17
N ASN A 7 1.96 4.09 -9.94
CA ASN A 7 2.57 2.81 -10.33
C ASN A 7 3.11 2.02 -9.14
N GLU A 8 3.79 2.66 -8.21
CA GLU A 8 4.37 1.99 -7.04
C GLU A 8 3.28 1.49 -6.10
N LEU A 9 2.19 2.26 -5.91
CA LEU A 9 1.04 1.77 -5.15
C LEU A 9 0.37 0.58 -5.84
N ASN A 10 0.20 0.59 -7.17
CA ASN A 10 -0.34 -0.57 -7.88
C ASN A 10 0.56 -1.80 -7.71
N CYS A 11 1.87 -1.65 -7.94
CA CYS A 11 2.83 -2.73 -7.79
C CYS A 11 2.82 -3.28 -6.35
N PHE A 12 2.79 -2.41 -5.36
CA PHE A 12 2.73 -2.78 -3.95
C PHE A 12 1.49 -3.62 -3.63
N ILE A 13 0.29 -3.17 -4.04
CA ILE A 13 -0.94 -3.91 -3.81
C ILE A 13 -0.91 -5.26 -4.52
N THR A 14 -0.59 -5.29 -5.82
CA THR A 14 -0.62 -6.52 -6.61
C THR A 14 0.38 -7.56 -6.08
N VAL A 15 1.59 -7.15 -5.69
CA VAL A 15 2.62 -8.09 -5.24
C VAL A 15 2.38 -8.54 -3.80
N TYR A 16 2.13 -7.61 -2.88
CA TYR A 16 2.12 -7.91 -1.45
C TYR A 16 0.74 -8.21 -0.88
N PHE A 17 -0.33 -7.85 -1.59
CA PHE A 17 -1.71 -8.02 -1.13
C PHE A 17 -2.64 -8.68 -2.17
N GLY A 18 -2.11 -9.05 -3.34
CA GLY A 18 -2.86 -9.76 -4.38
C GLY A 18 -3.18 -11.21 -4.01
N GLN A 19 -3.67 -11.97 -4.98
CA GLN A 19 -4.23 -13.31 -4.78
C GLN A 19 -3.25 -14.31 -4.15
N ASP A 20 -1.96 -14.21 -4.47
CA ASP A 20 -0.90 -15.11 -3.99
C ASP A 20 -0.08 -14.50 -2.85
N CYS A 21 -0.63 -13.53 -2.10
CA CYS A 21 0.09 -12.87 -1.01
C CYS A 21 0.44 -13.79 0.17
N ASP A 22 -0.26 -14.92 0.29
CA ASP A 22 0.02 -15.99 1.26
C ASP A 22 1.36 -16.69 1.01
N LEU A 23 1.90 -16.63 -0.21
CA LEU A 23 3.24 -17.12 -0.53
C LEU A 23 4.36 -16.24 0.04
N ILE A 24 4.07 -14.96 0.28
CA ILE A 24 5.00 -14.02 0.93
C ILE A 24 4.91 -14.18 2.44
N ASP A 25 3.68 -14.13 2.95
CA ASP A 25 3.37 -14.28 4.36
C ASP A 25 1.92 -14.76 4.51
N ASP A 26 1.70 -15.86 5.23
CA ASP A 26 0.37 -16.48 5.39
C ASP A 26 -0.43 -15.93 6.58
N SER A 27 0.10 -14.92 7.29
CA SER A 27 -0.60 -14.32 8.40
C SER A 27 -1.80 -13.50 7.92
N PRO A 28 -2.88 -13.45 8.73
CA PRO A 28 -4.02 -12.57 8.47
C PRO A 28 -3.74 -11.10 8.82
N GLU A 29 -2.49 -10.75 9.15
CA GLU A 29 -2.08 -9.41 9.55
C GLU A 29 -1.48 -8.66 8.35
N ILE A 30 -1.71 -7.35 8.28
CA ILE A 30 -1.21 -6.50 7.20
C ILE A 30 0.28 -6.22 7.37
N GLU A 31 0.73 -6.06 8.62
CA GLU A 31 2.05 -5.59 8.98
C GLU A 31 3.20 -6.45 8.45
N PRO A 32 3.14 -7.79 8.51
CA PRO A 32 4.20 -8.63 7.97
C PRO A 32 4.43 -8.44 6.47
N LYS A 33 3.36 -8.18 5.70
CA LYS A 33 3.44 -7.90 4.25
C LYS A 33 4.05 -6.53 3.97
N ILE A 34 3.74 -5.52 4.78
CA ILE A 34 4.42 -4.22 4.73
C ILE A 34 5.91 -4.38 5.07
N ASP A 35 6.24 -5.17 6.09
CA ASP A 35 7.62 -5.39 6.52
C ASP A 35 8.43 -6.15 5.45
N ALA A 36 7.81 -7.11 4.75
CA ALA A 36 8.38 -7.78 3.59
C ALA A 36 8.71 -6.76 2.47
N TYR A 37 7.77 -5.89 2.11
CA TYR A 37 8.02 -4.82 1.13
C TYR A 37 9.20 -3.93 1.52
N ILE A 38 9.27 -3.51 2.78
CA ILE A 38 10.36 -2.64 3.30
C ILE A 38 11.72 -3.35 3.25
N ALA A 39 11.75 -4.66 3.42
CA ALA A 39 12.96 -5.49 3.37
C ALA A 39 13.42 -5.75 1.93
N ASP A 40 12.50 -5.99 1.01
CA ASP A 40 12.79 -6.42 -0.36
C ASP A 40 13.13 -5.26 -1.31
N THR A 41 12.65 -4.05 -1.00
CA THR A 41 12.71 -2.92 -1.94
C THR A 41 13.78 -1.89 -1.62
N HIS A 42 14.23 -1.19 -2.67
CA HIS A 42 15.16 -0.08 -2.57
C HIS A 42 14.44 1.21 -2.11
N PHE A 43 15.14 2.10 -1.40
CA PHE A 43 14.56 3.34 -0.84
C PHE A 43 13.84 4.21 -1.88
N ALA A 44 14.29 4.19 -3.14
CA ALA A 44 13.65 4.93 -4.22
C ALA A 44 12.21 4.48 -4.50
N LEU A 45 11.95 3.16 -4.42
CA LEU A 45 10.60 2.59 -4.58
C LEU A 45 9.74 2.95 -3.37
N GLN A 46 10.33 2.95 -2.17
CA GLN A 46 9.66 3.33 -0.91
C GLN A 46 9.20 4.80 -0.94
N TYR A 47 10.04 5.71 -1.44
CA TYR A 47 9.66 7.10 -1.68
C TYR A 47 8.58 7.24 -2.76
N GLY A 48 8.66 6.45 -3.83
CA GLY A 48 7.64 6.41 -4.87
C GLY A 48 6.28 5.94 -4.33
N LEU A 49 6.27 4.90 -3.50
CA LEU A 49 5.05 4.44 -2.84
C LEU A 49 4.45 5.53 -1.93
N ILE A 50 5.26 6.22 -1.14
CA ILE A 50 4.76 7.33 -0.30
C ILE A 50 4.14 8.43 -1.17
N ALA A 51 4.81 8.82 -2.26
CA ALA A 51 4.30 9.85 -3.17
C ALA A 51 2.98 9.42 -3.85
N ASP A 52 2.88 8.15 -4.24
CA ASP A 52 1.66 7.59 -4.83
C ASP A 52 0.50 7.56 -3.83
N ILE A 53 0.77 7.22 -2.57
CA ILE A 53 -0.23 7.26 -1.49
C ILE A 53 -0.70 8.70 -1.27
N ASP A 54 0.23 9.66 -1.18
CA ASP A 54 -0.12 11.07 -0.98
C ASP A 54 -0.96 11.61 -2.15
N LEU A 55 -0.59 11.29 -3.39
CA LEU A 55 -1.36 11.65 -4.58
C LEU A 55 -2.74 11.00 -4.60
N PHE A 56 -2.85 9.72 -4.23
CA PHE A 56 -4.12 9.02 -4.18
C PHE A 56 -5.06 9.65 -3.14
N LEU A 57 -4.54 9.98 -1.95
CA LEU A 57 -5.30 10.66 -0.91
C LEU A 57 -5.74 12.07 -1.31
N GLU A 58 -4.91 12.81 -2.07
CA GLU A 58 -5.23 14.16 -2.55
C GLU A 58 -6.30 14.15 -3.65
N GLU A 59 -6.24 13.19 -4.58
CA GLU A 59 -7.11 13.15 -5.76
C GLU A 59 -8.42 12.36 -5.54
N SER A 60 -8.57 11.68 -4.40
CA SER A 60 -9.78 10.93 -4.07
C SER A 60 -10.86 11.80 -3.43
N ASP A 61 -11.97 12.00 -4.16
CA ASP A 61 -13.19 12.62 -3.61
C ASP A 61 -13.88 11.69 -2.61
N ASN A 62 -13.84 10.38 -2.86
CA ASN A 62 -14.38 9.35 -1.96
C ASN A 62 -13.39 8.19 -1.87
N LEU A 63 -12.44 8.33 -0.94
CA LEU A 63 -11.32 7.42 -0.76
C LEU A 63 -11.70 5.93 -0.75
N GLU A 64 -12.73 5.55 0.00
CA GLU A 64 -13.13 4.15 0.14
C GLU A 64 -13.77 3.61 -1.15
N ALA A 65 -14.53 4.45 -1.87
CA ALA A 65 -15.11 4.06 -3.16
C ALA A 65 -14.06 3.99 -4.28
N ASP A 66 -13.17 4.98 -4.33
CA ASP A 66 -12.09 5.07 -5.33
C ASP A 66 -11.07 3.94 -5.16
N PHE A 67 -10.73 3.59 -3.91
CA PHE A 67 -9.85 2.46 -3.61
C PHE A 67 -10.49 1.14 -4.05
N ARG A 68 -11.77 0.93 -3.72
CA ARG A 68 -12.51 -0.26 -4.15
C ARG A 68 -12.59 -0.33 -5.67
N GLU A 69 -12.96 0.74 -6.37
CA GLU A 69 -13.01 0.76 -7.84
C GLU A 69 -11.68 0.30 -8.46
N ARG A 70 -10.56 0.62 -7.81
CA ARG A 70 -9.22 0.31 -8.31
C ARG A 70 -8.71 -1.08 -7.93
N TYR A 71 -8.99 -1.56 -6.73
CA TYR A 71 -8.30 -2.72 -6.14
C TYR A 71 -9.20 -3.88 -5.71
N ASP A 72 -10.53 -3.80 -5.85
CA ASP A 72 -11.45 -4.86 -5.35
C ASP A 72 -11.15 -6.27 -5.91
N SER A 73 -10.50 -6.36 -7.08
CA SER A 73 -10.03 -7.64 -7.65
C SER A 73 -8.80 -8.25 -6.97
N ASP A 74 -8.02 -7.44 -6.28
CA ASP A 74 -6.72 -7.80 -5.72
C ASP A 74 -6.73 -7.74 -4.19
N PHE A 75 -7.24 -6.65 -3.62
CA PHE A 75 -7.18 -6.37 -2.19
C PHE A 75 -8.39 -5.57 -1.71
N ALA A 76 -9.10 -6.12 -0.72
CA ALA A 76 -10.17 -5.46 0.00
C ALA A 76 -9.77 -5.25 1.47
N PRO A 77 -9.51 -4.01 1.91
CA PRO A 77 -9.04 -3.71 3.27
C PRO A 77 -9.98 -4.24 4.37
N GLU A 78 -11.29 -4.34 4.08
CA GLU A 78 -12.27 -4.82 5.04
C GLU A 78 -12.10 -6.30 5.40
N LEU A 79 -11.52 -7.10 4.51
CA LEU A 79 -11.22 -8.52 4.78
C LEU A 79 -10.07 -8.67 5.80
N TRP A 80 -9.33 -7.59 6.04
CA TRP A 80 -8.21 -7.50 6.98
C TRP A 80 -8.57 -6.64 8.21
N GLY A 81 -9.86 -6.32 8.40
CA GLY A 81 -10.33 -5.58 9.57
C GLY A 81 -9.96 -4.09 9.58
N THR A 82 -9.65 -3.49 8.44
CA THR A 82 -9.29 -2.07 8.30
C THR A 82 -10.11 -1.37 7.22
N THR A 83 -9.86 -0.08 7.00
CA THR A 83 -10.42 0.70 5.87
C THR A 83 -9.31 1.10 4.92
N ALA A 84 -9.63 1.54 3.70
CA ALA A 84 -8.61 2.00 2.75
C ALA A 84 -7.78 3.14 3.33
N GLY A 85 -8.42 4.13 3.97
CA GLY A 85 -7.69 5.24 4.60
C GLY A 85 -6.78 4.83 5.75
N ALA A 86 -7.24 3.93 6.62
CA ALA A 86 -6.43 3.43 7.74
C ALA A 86 -5.25 2.57 7.23
N PHE A 87 -5.48 1.72 6.23
CA PHE A 87 -4.44 0.94 5.56
C PHE A 87 -3.37 1.84 4.92
N LEU A 88 -3.77 2.81 4.09
CA LEU A 88 -2.82 3.71 3.42
C LEU A 88 -2.01 4.54 4.43
N SER A 89 -2.66 4.99 5.50
CA SER A 89 -1.97 5.71 6.58
C SER A 89 -0.92 4.84 7.28
N LEU A 90 -1.26 3.57 7.57
CA LEU A 90 -0.34 2.62 8.19
C LEU A 90 0.88 2.33 7.29
N VAL A 91 0.63 2.06 6.00
CA VAL A 91 1.70 1.81 5.02
C VAL A 91 2.63 3.01 4.95
N ARG A 92 2.07 4.21 4.78
CA ARG A 92 2.84 5.45 4.71
C ARG A 92 3.68 5.68 5.96
N GLU A 93 3.13 5.47 7.16
CA GLU A 93 3.84 5.63 8.43
C GLU A 93 5.00 4.65 8.55
N LYS A 94 4.76 3.35 8.32
CA LYS A 94 5.78 2.31 8.46
C LYS A 94 6.92 2.49 7.46
N VAL A 95 6.62 2.79 6.21
CA VAL A 95 7.62 3.02 5.17
C VAL A 95 8.43 4.29 5.46
N SER A 96 7.77 5.39 5.87
CA SER A 96 8.46 6.62 6.25
C SER A 96 9.41 6.41 7.42
N LYS A 97 8.97 5.66 8.44
CA LYS A 97 9.80 5.32 9.59
C LYS A 97 11.01 4.47 9.18
N ALA A 98 10.80 3.48 8.33
CA ALA A 98 11.89 2.63 7.86
C ALA A 98 12.95 3.41 7.04
N LEU A 99 12.52 4.41 6.26
CA LEU A 99 13.44 5.31 5.55
C LEU A 99 14.27 6.16 6.54
N GLN A 100 13.61 6.75 7.54
CA GLN A 100 14.27 7.53 8.59
C GLN A 100 15.30 6.70 9.37
N ASP A 101 14.93 5.47 9.77
CA ASP A 101 15.80 4.56 10.51
C ASP A 101 17.04 4.14 9.69
N LYS A 102 16.92 4.10 8.35
CA LYS A 102 18.01 3.80 7.41
C LYS A 102 18.82 5.05 7.00
N GLY A 103 18.41 6.25 7.42
CA GLY A 103 19.05 7.52 7.04
C GLY A 103 18.79 7.95 5.60
N HIS A 104 17.66 7.54 5.02
CA HIS A 104 17.21 7.92 3.69
C HIS A 104 16.14 9.00 3.73
#